data_AF-A0A0Z8NRR3-F1
#
_entry.id   AF-A0A0Z8NRR3-F1
#
_cell.length_a   1.000
_cell.length_b   1.000
_cell.length_c   1.000
_cell.angle_alpha   90.00
_cell.angle_beta   90.00
_cell.angle_gamma   90.00
#
_symmetry.space_group_name_H-M   'P 1'
#
loop_
_entity.id
_entity.type
_entity.pdbx_description
1 polymer ?
#
loop_
_entity_poly.entity_id
_entity_poly.type
_entity_poly.pdbx_seq_one_letter_code
_entity_poly.pdbx_strand_id
1 'polypeptide(L)'
;MRLEEFSKDDFDLALKRTIRSLTRGKTTSVTPKAILLGGQSGAGKTTIHRIKQKEFQGNIIIIDGDSYRSLHPNYLTLQEDYGKDIVDYNKGFAGKMVEQLVDELSKQGYHLLIEGTLRTTEVPRKTARLLEARGYQVSLALIATKPELSYLSTLIRYEEVYVVNPNQARATPKEHHDGIVEHLVDNLRELEADKLFDRIQIYQRDRTCVYDSETDMGSAADVLQDCLFGKWSKVEEEMLKEAK
;
A
#
# COMPACT_ATOMS: atom_id res chain seq x y z
N MET A 1 -31.33 5.33 -6.23
CA MET A 1 -30.03 5.08 -5.61
C MET A 1 -29.01 5.76 -6.51
N ARG A 2 -28.13 6.59 -5.97
CA ARG A 2 -27.06 7.21 -6.78
C ARG A 2 -26.10 6.12 -7.27
N LEU A 3 -25.39 6.32 -8.37
CA LEU A 3 -24.58 5.26 -8.99
C LEU A 3 -23.43 4.78 -8.08
N GLU A 4 -22.93 5.67 -7.22
CA GLU A 4 -21.92 5.40 -6.20
C GLU A 4 -22.46 4.69 -4.95
N GLU A 5 -23.78 4.67 -4.76
CA GLU A 5 -24.41 3.95 -3.67
C GLU A 5 -24.50 2.46 -4.02
N PHE A 6 -24.26 1.61 -3.03
CA PHE A 6 -24.31 0.15 -3.17
C PHE A 6 -25.13 -0.45 -2.03
N SER A 7 -25.85 -1.53 -2.34
CA SER A 7 -26.63 -2.24 -1.33
C SER A 7 -25.72 -2.99 -0.36
N LYS A 8 -26.24 -3.31 0.82
CA LYS A 8 -25.53 -4.18 1.78
C LYS A 8 -25.31 -5.58 1.18
N ASP A 9 -26.30 -6.12 0.48
CA ASP A 9 -26.23 -7.47 -0.08
C ASP A 9 -25.14 -7.59 -1.15
N ASP A 10 -25.01 -6.59 -2.04
CA ASP A 10 -23.95 -6.56 -3.06
C ASP A 10 -22.57 -6.49 -2.41
N PHE A 11 -22.43 -5.64 -1.39
CA PHE A 11 -21.19 -5.50 -0.64
C PHE A 11 -20.82 -6.81 0.08
N ASP A 12 -21.75 -7.42 0.78
CA ASP A 12 -21.53 -8.66 1.53
C ASP A 12 -21.17 -9.82 0.59
N LEU A 13 -21.79 -9.87 -0.61
CA LEU A 13 -21.43 -10.84 -1.65
C LEU A 13 -19.99 -10.63 -2.16
N ALA A 14 -19.61 -9.39 -2.46
CA ALA A 14 -18.25 -9.05 -2.89
C ALA A 14 -17.23 -9.40 -1.79
N LEU A 15 -17.50 -9.01 -0.54
CA LEU A 15 -16.66 -9.31 0.62
C LEU A 15 -16.46 -10.81 0.79
N LYS A 16 -17.54 -11.60 0.77
CA LYS A 16 -17.48 -13.06 0.92
C LYS A 16 -16.64 -13.73 -0.17
N ARG A 17 -16.78 -13.29 -1.42
CA ARG A 17 -15.98 -13.80 -2.55
C ARG A 17 -14.51 -13.44 -2.38
N THR A 18 -14.22 -12.21 -1.97
CA THR A 18 -12.85 -11.73 -1.75
C THR A 18 -12.18 -12.48 -0.61
N ILE A 19 -12.84 -12.66 0.53
CA ILE A 19 -12.32 -13.47 1.65
C ILE A 19 -12.00 -14.88 1.18
N ARG A 20 -12.92 -15.56 0.47
CA ARG A 20 -12.69 -16.92 -0.06
C ARG A 20 -11.46 -16.97 -0.98
N SER A 21 -11.25 -15.94 -1.80
CA SER A 21 -10.11 -15.88 -2.71
C SER A 21 -8.80 -15.66 -1.96
N LEU A 22 -8.78 -14.71 -1.03
CA LEU A 22 -7.59 -14.31 -0.28
C LEU A 22 -7.11 -15.40 0.68
N THR A 23 -8.02 -16.14 1.32
CA THR A 23 -7.66 -17.19 2.28
C THR A 23 -7.27 -18.53 1.62
N ARG A 24 -7.46 -18.66 0.30
CA ARG A 24 -7.12 -19.89 -0.42
C ARG A 24 -5.62 -20.18 -0.31
N GLY A 25 -5.29 -21.34 0.27
CA GLY A 25 -3.89 -21.75 0.48
C GLY A 25 -3.15 -20.92 1.53
N LYS A 26 -3.88 -20.28 2.46
CA LYS A 26 -3.34 -19.56 3.61
C LYS A 26 -3.74 -20.28 4.89
N THR A 27 -2.88 -20.25 5.89
CA THR A 27 -3.12 -20.79 7.22
C THR A 27 -3.02 -19.67 8.25
N THR A 28 -3.72 -19.86 9.36
CA THR A 28 -3.70 -18.92 10.49
C THR A 28 -2.51 -19.22 11.41
N SER A 29 -2.15 -18.25 12.26
CA SER A 29 -1.07 -18.35 13.24
C SER A 29 -1.56 -17.91 14.62
N VAL A 30 -1.00 -18.53 15.67
CA VAL A 30 -1.22 -18.14 17.07
C VAL A 30 -0.49 -16.84 17.43
N THR A 31 0.54 -16.49 16.67
CA THR A 31 1.28 -15.23 16.75
C THR A 31 1.25 -14.59 15.37
N PRO A 32 0.10 -14.05 14.94
CA PRO A 32 -0.05 -13.51 13.61
C PRO A 32 0.77 -12.21 13.47
N LYS A 33 1.16 -11.91 12.23
CA LYS A 33 1.98 -10.74 11.89
C LYS A 33 1.24 -9.88 10.89
N ALA A 34 1.27 -8.57 11.09
CA ALA A 34 0.72 -7.61 10.15
C ALA A 34 1.80 -6.62 9.75
N ILE A 35 1.87 -6.33 8.45
CA ILE A 35 2.83 -5.40 7.88
C ILE A 35 2.05 -4.29 7.20
N LEU A 36 2.18 -3.06 7.70
CA LEU A 36 1.63 -1.88 7.04
C LEU A 36 2.68 -1.35 6.06
N LEU A 37 2.25 -1.00 4.85
CA LEU A 37 3.15 -0.42 3.85
C LEU A 37 3.13 1.11 3.85
N GLY A 38 4.31 1.69 3.61
CA GLY A 38 4.50 3.11 3.36
C GLY A 38 5.36 3.37 2.13
N GLY A 39 5.26 4.59 1.59
CA GLY A 39 6.04 5.03 0.43
C GLY A 39 5.17 5.67 -0.65
N GLN A 40 5.76 6.60 -1.40
CA GLN A 40 5.01 7.35 -2.41
C GLN A 40 4.49 6.47 -3.55
N SER A 41 3.48 6.99 -4.25
CA SER A 41 2.98 6.35 -5.48
C SER A 41 4.11 6.19 -6.49
N GLY A 42 4.18 5.03 -7.15
CA GLY A 42 5.26 4.74 -8.10
C GLY A 42 6.61 4.39 -7.46
N ALA A 43 6.79 4.45 -6.13
CA ALA A 43 8.06 4.08 -5.51
C ALA A 43 8.43 2.59 -5.69
N GLY A 44 7.45 1.72 -5.92
CA GLY A 44 7.67 0.29 -6.19
C GLY A 44 7.34 -0.62 -5.00
N LYS A 45 6.24 -0.36 -4.30
CA LYS A 45 5.76 -1.17 -3.16
C LYS A 45 5.62 -2.67 -3.46
N THR A 46 5.38 -3.03 -4.73
CA THR A 46 5.41 -4.42 -5.22
C THR A 46 6.73 -5.15 -4.91
N THR A 47 7.84 -4.43 -4.75
CA THR A 47 9.11 -5.01 -4.28
C THR A 47 8.95 -5.59 -2.88
N ILE A 48 8.28 -4.88 -1.96
CA ILE A 48 8.00 -5.38 -0.61
C ILE A 48 7.03 -6.55 -0.67
N HIS A 49 6.03 -6.53 -1.56
CA HIS A 49 5.16 -7.70 -1.77
C HIS A 49 5.96 -8.95 -2.09
N ARG A 50 6.96 -8.86 -2.98
CA ARG A 50 7.81 -9.99 -3.36
C ARG A 50 8.69 -10.46 -2.20
N ILE A 51 9.29 -9.52 -1.47
CA ILE A 51 10.13 -9.83 -0.30
C ILE A 51 9.30 -10.56 0.76
N LYS A 52 8.16 -9.98 1.16
CA LYS A 52 7.32 -10.53 2.23
C LYS A 52 6.58 -11.78 1.81
N GLN A 53 6.15 -11.93 0.56
CA GLN A 53 5.63 -13.21 0.08
C GLN A 53 6.69 -14.32 0.17
N LYS A 54 7.95 -14.04 -0.17
CA LYS A 54 9.03 -15.02 -0.03
C LYS A 54 9.33 -15.33 1.44
N GLU A 55 9.42 -14.30 2.28
CA GLU A 55 9.68 -14.43 3.72
C GLU A 55 8.62 -15.29 4.43
N PHE A 56 7.35 -15.10 4.08
CA PHE A 56 6.22 -15.85 4.64
C PHE A 56 5.93 -17.15 3.86
N GLN A 57 6.78 -17.54 2.89
CA GLN A 57 6.58 -18.74 2.06
C GLN A 57 5.18 -18.78 1.39
N GLY A 58 4.69 -17.61 0.99
CA GLY A 58 3.35 -17.44 0.43
C GLY A 58 2.21 -17.41 1.44
N ASN A 59 2.47 -17.57 2.75
CA ASN A 59 1.48 -17.53 3.82
C ASN A 59 1.24 -16.11 4.38
N ILE A 60 0.97 -15.16 3.49
CA ILE A 60 0.57 -13.78 3.85
C ILE A 60 -0.51 -13.29 2.90
N ILE A 61 -1.53 -12.63 3.43
CA ILE A 61 -2.61 -12.04 2.64
C ILE A 61 -2.28 -10.59 2.35
N ILE A 62 -2.24 -10.23 1.07
CA ILE A 62 -2.07 -8.85 0.63
C ILE A 62 -3.46 -8.21 0.50
N ILE A 63 -3.66 -7.12 1.23
CA ILE A 63 -4.87 -6.29 1.18
C ILE A 63 -4.52 -5.01 0.43
N ASP A 64 -4.97 -4.92 -0.82
CA ASP A 64 -4.75 -3.79 -1.72
C ASP A 64 -6.09 -3.13 -2.09
N GLY A 65 -6.30 -1.91 -1.57
CA GLY A 65 -7.53 -1.15 -1.79
C GLY A 65 -7.80 -0.82 -3.25
N ASP A 66 -6.76 -0.60 -4.07
CA ASP A 66 -6.98 -0.27 -5.49
C ASP A 66 -7.55 -1.44 -6.28
N SER A 67 -7.18 -2.67 -5.92
CA SER A 67 -7.72 -3.90 -6.51
C SER A 67 -9.21 -4.10 -6.24
N TYR A 68 -9.77 -3.50 -5.18
CA TYR A 68 -11.18 -3.67 -4.82
C TYR A 68 -12.12 -2.67 -5.49
N ARG A 69 -11.58 -1.62 -6.13
CA ARG A 69 -12.38 -0.61 -6.83
C ARG A 69 -13.25 -1.21 -7.94
N SER A 70 -12.69 -2.18 -8.67
CA SER A 70 -13.39 -2.91 -9.76
C SER A 70 -14.48 -3.86 -9.27
N LEU A 71 -14.55 -4.12 -7.96
CA LEU A 71 -15.58 -4.96 -7.36
C LEU A 71 -16.87 -4.19 -7.01
N HIS A 72 -16.89 -2.87 -7.25
CA HIS A 72 -18.12 -2.08 -7.09
C HIS A 72 -19.23 -2.65 -7.99
N PRO A 73 -20.47 -2.84 -7.49
CA PRO A 73 -21.54 -3.46 -8.27
C PRO A 73 -21.84 -2.71 -9.58
N ASN A 74 -21.80 -1.38 -9.53
CA ASN A 74 -22.01 -0.51 -10.70
C ASN A 74 -20.71 -0.10 -11.41
N TYR A 75 -19.60 -0.84 -11.25
CA TYR A 75 -18.29 -0.42 -11.75
C TYR A 75 -18.29 -0.08 -13.24
N LEU A 76 -18.90 -0.92 -14.09
CA LEU A 76 -18.94 -0.70 -15.54
C LEU A 76 -19.70 0.59 -15.91
N THR A 77 -20.86 0.81 -15.31
CA THR A 77 -21.66 2.04 -15.53
C THR A 77 -20.91 3.28 -15.03
N LEU A 78 -20.30 3.21 -13.84
CA LEU A 78 -19.47 4.30 -13.34
C LEU A 78 -18.27 4.59 -14.25
N GLN A 79 -17.71 3.55 -14.88
CA GLN A 79 -16.58 3.66 -15.80
C GLN A 79 -16.98 4.31 -17.12
N GLU A 80 -18.19 4.01 -17.61
CA GLU A 80 -18.78 4.61 -18.81
C GLU A 80 -19.13 6.10 -18.59
N ASP A 81 -19.74 6.43 -17.46
CA ASP A 81 -20.22 7.79 -17.19
C ASP A 81 -19.10 8.76 -16.77
N TYR A 82 -18.13 8.28 -15.97
CA TYR A 82 -17.12 9.14 -15.35
C TYR A 82 -15.69 8.89 -15.84
N GLY A 83 -15.44 7.83 -16.62
CA GLY A 83 -14.12 7.56 -17.20
C GLY A 83 -13.02 7.53 -16.13
N LYS A 84 -12.08 8.48 -16.22
CA LYS A 84 -10.94 8.59 -15.31
C LYS A 84 -11.33 9.06 -13.90
N ASP A 85 -12.44 9.78 -13.77
CA ASP A 85 -12.90 10.37 -12.51
C ASP A 85 -13.66 9.37 -11.62
N ILE A 86 -13.84 8.12 -12.08
CA ILE A 86 -14.45 7.02 -11.33
C ILE A 86 -13.85 6.82 -9.93
N VAL A 87 -12.58 7.20 -9.75
CA VAL A 87 -11.83 7.08 -8.49
C VAL A 87 -12.54 7.81 -7.35
N ASP A 88 -13.20 8.93 -7.64
CA ASP A 88 -13.93 9.70 -6.65
C ASP A 88 -15.28 9.08 -6.25
N TYR A 89 -15.85 8.26 -7.11
CA TYR A 89 -17.13 7.59 -6.88
C TYR A 89 -16.96 6.23 -6.20
N ASN A 90 -15.89 5.49 -6.50
CA ASN A 90 -15.67 4.16 -5.94
C ASN A 90 -14.75 4.12 -4.70
N LYS A 91 -14.15 5.25 -4.29
CA LYS A 91 -13.26 5.30 -3.10
C LYS A 91 -13.93 4.85 -1.81
N GLY A 92 -15.22 5.18 -1.63
CA GLY A 92 -15.98 4.78 -0.44
C GLY A 92 -16.16 3.26 -0.34
N PHE A 93 -16.49 2.61 -1.46
CA PHE A 93 -16.61 1.16 -1.53
C PHE A 93 -15.26 0.46 -1.27
N ALA A 94 -14.19 0.90 -1.96
CA ALA A 94 -12.87 0.31 -1.81
C ALA A 94 -12.33 0.46 -0.38
N GLY A 95 -12.49 1.64 0.22
CA GLY A 95 -12.12 1.89 1.63
C GLY A 95 -12.88 0.97 2.59
N LYS A 96 -14.20 0.88 2.44
CA LYS A 96 -15.03 -0.03 3.25
C LYS A 96 -14.62 -1.50 3.08
N MET A 97 -14.25 -1.91 1.86
CA MET A 97 -13.77 -3.27 1.60
C MET A 97 -12.46 -3.56 2.33
N VAL A 98 -11.49 -2.64 2.30
CA VAL A 98 -10.23 -2.77 3.07
C VAL A 98 -10.52 -2.89 4.56
N GLU A 99 -11.34 -1.99 5.12
CA GLU A 99 -11.67 -2.00 6.55
C GLU A 99 -12.30 -3.34 6.98
N GLN A 100 -13.27 -3.86 6.22
CA GLN A 100 -13.94 -5.12 6.53
C GLN A 100 -13.03 -6.33 6.32
N LEU A 101 -12.16 -6.31 5.31
CA LEU A 101 -11.19 -7.39 5.10
C LEU A 101 -10.14 -7.44 6.21
N VAL A 102 -9.59 -6.29 6.60
CA VAL A 102 -8.68 -6.21 7.76
C VAL A 102 -9.41 -6.71 9.00
N ASP A 103 -10.67 -6.31 9.21
CA ASP A 103 -11.45 -6.74 10.36
C ASP A 103 -11.68 -8.25 10.43
N GLU A 104 -12.24 -8.84 9.36
CA GLU A 104 -12.61 -10.25 9.31
C GLU A 104 -11.41 -11.21 9.27
N LEU A 105 -10.35 -10.83 8.54
CA LEU A 105 -9.17 -11.67 8.45
C LEU A 105 -8.30 -11.61 9.70
N SER A 106 -8.26 -10.46 10.40
CA SER A 106 -7.50 -10.36 11.63
C SER A 106 -8.15 -11.06 12.82
N LYS A 107 -9.49 -11.13 12.88
CA LYS A 107 -10.21 -11.97 13.87
C LYS A 107 -9.79 -13.45 13.79
N GLN A 108 -9.38 -13.92 12.61
CA GLN A 108 -9.01 -15.31 12.37
C GLN A 108 -7.52 -15.60 12.58
N GLY A 109 -6.66 -14.58 12.70
CA GLY A 109 -5.22 -14.77 12.89
C GLY A 109 -4.44 -15.05 11.60
N TYR A 110 -4.88 -14.56 10.44
CA TYR A 110 -4.07 -14.62 9.22
C TYR A 110 -2.92 -13.59 9.25
N HIS A 111 -1.78 -13.90 8.62
CA HIS A 111 -0.77 -12.89 8.36
C HIS A 111 -1.24 -11.89 7.31
N LEU A 112 -1.07 -10.60 7.56
CA LEU A 112 -1.58 -9.53 6.71
C LEU A 112 -0.44 -8.63 6.23
N LEU A 113 -0.52 -8.23 4.97
CA LEU A 113 0.22 -7.10 4.41
C LEU A 113 -0.81 -6.11 3.90
N ILE A 114 -0.84 -4.92 4.49
CA ILE A 114 -1.86 -3.90 4.24
C ILE A 114 -1.21 -2.77 3.45
N GLU A 115 -1.64 -2.59 2.21
CA GLU A 115 -1.13 -1.53 1.34
C GLU A 115 -1.50 -0.14 1.86
N GLY A 116 -0.57 0.79 1.65
CA GLY A 116 -0.67 2.14 2.18
C GLY A 116 0.36 3.08 1.57
N THR A 117 0.13 4.38 1.72
CA THR A 117 1.07 5.42 1.31
C THR A 117 1.68 6.16 2.48
N LEU A 118 1.16 5.96 3.69
CA LEU A 118 1.54 6.73 4.89
C LEU A 118 1.35 8.25 4.70
N ARG A 119 0.35 8.67 3.90
CA ARG A 119 0.01 10.09 3.67
C ARG A 119 -0.40 10.81 4.96
N THR A 120 -0.97 10.07 5.91
CA THR A 120 -1.32 10.58 7.25
C THR A 120 -0.92 9.54 8.30
N THR A 121 -0.90 9.94 9.56
CA THR A 121 -0.52 9.07 10.68
C THR A 121 -1.73 8.41 11.35
N GLU A 122 -2.93 8.96 11.25
CA GLU A 122 -4.13 8.48 11.93
C GLU A 122 -4.56 7.10 11.46
N VAL A 123 -4.54 6.87 10.14
CA VAL A 123 -4.93 5.57 9.54
C VAL A 123 -3.99 4.44 9.96
N PRO A 124 -2.66 4.55 9.83
CA PRO A 124 -1.75 3.51 10.32
C PRO A 124 -1.82 3.34 11.83
N ARG A 125 -1.97 4.41 12.62
CA ARG A 125 -2.18 4.32 14.09
C ARG A 125 -3.40 3.51 14.47
N LYS A 126 -4.55 3.84 13.87
CA LYS A 126 -5.82 3.14 14.14
C LYS A 126 -5.72 1.67 13.77
N THR A 127 -5.10 1.39 12.61
CA THR A 127 -4.90 0.01 12.12
C THR A 127 -3.94 -0.77 13.02
N ALA A 128 -2.82 -0.18 13.42
CA ALA A 128 -1.84 -0.82 14.30
C ALA A 128 -2.45 -1.16 15.66
N ARG A 129 -3.13 -0.21 16.32
CA ARG A 129 -3.80 -0.46 17.60
C ARG A 129 -4.89 -1.52 17.53
N LEU A 130 -5.67 -1.54 16.43
CA LEU A 130 -6.68 -2.58 16.19
C LEU A 130 -6.05 -3.98 16.13
N LEU A 131 -4.93 -4.11 15.43
CA LEU A 131 -4.24 -5.37 15.23
C LEU A 131 -3.48 -5.82 16.50
N GLU A 132 -2.83 -4.90 17.19
CA GLU A 132 -2.18 -5.14 18.48
C GLU A 132 -3.20 -5.66 19.52
N ALA A 133 -4.39 -5.04 19.61
CA ALA A 133 -5.48 -5.52 20.46
C ALA A 133 -5.98 -6.93 20.10
N ARG A 134 -5.62 -7.44 18.92
CA ARG A 134 -5.89 -8.81 18.44
C ARG A 134 -4.68 -9.74 18.57
N GLY A 135 -3.62 -9.31 19.25
CA GLY A 135 -2.42 -10.10 19.49
C GLY A 135 -1.49 -10.20 18.28
N TYR A 136 -1.59 -9.27 17.33
CA TYR A 136 -0.65 -9.22 16.20
C TYR A 136 0.66 -8.56 16.61
N GLN A 137 1.75 -9.09 16.05
CA GLN A 137 2.97 -8.31 15.86
C GLN A 137 2.79 -7.41 14.66
N VAL A 138 2.90 -6.09 14.86
CA VAL A 138 2.64 -5.08 13.84
C VAL A 138 3.94 -4.42 13.43
N SER A 139 4.27 -4.52 12.15
CA SER A 139 5.47 -3.92 11.57
C SER A 139 5.12 -2.87 10.52
N LEU A 140 6.03 -1.94 10.29
CA LEU A 140 5.95 -0.96 9.21
C LEU A 140 7.05 -1.24 8.19
N ALA A 141 6.71 -1.39 6.92
CA ALA A 141 7.68 -1.57 5.85
C ALA A 141 7.51 -0.45 4.81
N LEU A 142 8.59 0.30 4.57
CA LEU A 142 8.61 1.40 3.61
C LEU A 142 9.44 1.05 2.40
N ILE A 143 9.04 1.59 1.24
CA ILE A 143 9.89 1.65 0.06
C ILE A 143 10.42 3.09 -0.08
N ALA A 144 11.73 3.24 -0.18
CA ALA A 144 12.39 4.52 -0.39
C ALA A 144 12.93 4.61 -1.82
N THR A 145 12.62 5.69 -2.52
CA THR A 145 13.03 5.93 -3.90
C THR A 145 13.02 7.43 -4.17
N LYS A 146 13.98 7.94 -4.95
CA LYS A 146 14.00 9.35 -5.35
C LYS A 146 12.63 9.81 -5.89
N PRO A 147 12.10 10.96 -5.43
CA PRO A 147 10.82 11.50 -5.89
C PRO A 147 10.68 11.58 -7.42
N GLU A 148 11.77 11.88 -8.12
CA GLU A 148 11.84 11.97 -9.58
C GLU A 148 11.63 10.60 -10.23
N LEU A 149 12.28 9.56 -9.70
CA LEU A 149 12.16 8.19 -10.19
C LEU A 149 10.78 7.60 -9.89
N SER A 150 10.22 7.86 -8.71
CA SER A 150 8.88 7.40 -8.37
C SER A 150 7.82 8.08 -9.24
N TYR A 151 7.93 9.39 -9.47
CA TYR A 151 7.01 10.11 -10.34
C TYR A 151 7.11 9.63 -11.79
N LEU A 152 8.32 9.46 -12.32
CA LEU A 152 8.54 8.91 -13.66
C LEU A 152 7.89 7.52 -13.81
N SER A 153 8.02 6.66 -12.79
CA SER A 153 7.33 5.36 -12.79
C SER A 153 5.80 5.48 -12.78
N THR A 154 5.22 6.54 -12.18
CA THR A 154 3.77 6.77 -12.30
C THR A 154 3.34 7.12 -13.72
N LEU A 155 4.17 7.88 -14.45
CA LEU A 155 3.93 8.25 -15.85
C LEU A 155 4.04 7.04 -16.76
N ILE A 156 5.11 6.25 -16.62
CA ILE A 156 5.31 5.01 -17.39
C ILE A 156 4.13 4.05 -17.18
N ARG A 157 3.75 3.81 -15.92
CA ARG A 157 2.60 2.94 -15.60
C ARG A 157 1.31 3.42 -16.25
N TYR A 158 1.09 4.73 -16.32
CA TYR A 158 -0.09 5.29 -16.99
C TYR A 158 -0.06 4.96 -18.49
N GLU A 159 1.05 5.23 -19.18
CA GLU A 159 1.20 4.97 -20.62
C GLU A 159 1.09 3.47 -20.94
N GLU A 160 1.71 2.61 -20.16
CA GLU A 160 1.61 1.15 -20.32
C GLU A 160 0.15 0.66 -20.24
N VAL A 161 -0.63 1.16 -19.28
CA VAL A 161 -2.05 0.82 -19.17
C VAL A 161 -2.86 1.47 -20.29
N TYR A 162 -2.53 2.71 -20.69
CA TYR A 162 -3.24 3.44 -21.74
C TYR A 162 -3.15 2.73 -23.09
N VAL A 163 -1.97 2.19 -23.44
CA VAL A 163 -1.77 1.42 -24.68
C VAL A 163 -2.63 0.14 -24.71
N VAL A 164 -2.86 -0.51 -23.56
CA VAL A 164 -3.64 -1.75 -23.47
C VAL A 164 -5.14 -1.49 -23.34
N ASN A 165 -5.53 -0.54 -22.48
CA ASN A 165 -6.91 -0.19 -22.22
C ASN A 165 -7.03 1.28 -21.77
N PRO A 166 -7.26 2.21 -22.71
CA PRO A 166 -7.37 3.64 -22.43
C PRO A 166 -8.40 3.99 -21.35
N ASN A 167 -9.49 3.23 -21.26
CA ASN A 167 -10.57 3.48 -20.31
C ASN A 167 -10.20 3.12 -18.87
N GLN A 168 -9.20 2.26 -18.65
CA GLN A 168 -8.72 1.89 -17.31
C GLN A 168 -7.47 2.67 -16.88
N ALA A 169 -6.84 3.39 -17.80
CA ALA A 169 -5.63 4.16 -17.53
C ALA A 169 -5.94 5.37 -16.65
N ARG A 170 -5.35 5.36 -15.45
CA ARG A 170 -5.51 6.41 -14.45
C ARG A 170 -4.18 7.05 -14.13
N ALA A 171 -4.07 8.35 -14.42
CA ALA A 171 -2.91 9.13 -14.05
C ALA A 171 -2.86 9.27 -12.52
N THR A 172 -1.65 9.35 -11.97
CA THR A 172 -1.46 9.80 -10.59
C THR A 172 -1.23 11.30 -10.64
N PRO A 173 -2.14 12.16 -10.13
CA PRO A 173 -1.92 13.59 -10.13
C PRO A 173 -0.63 13.92 -9.38
N LYS A 174 0.18 14.83 -9.92
CA LYS A 174 1.49 15.15 -9.36
C LYS A 174 1.36 15.68 -7.93
N GLU A 175 0.31 16.44 -7.66
CA GLU A 175 0.00 17.01 -6.35
C GLU A 175 -0.23 15.91 -5.30
N HIS A 176 -0.84 14.79 -5.70
CA HIS A 176 -1.05 13.64 -4.81
C HIS A 176 0.25 12.90 -4.52
N HIS A 177 1.12 12.76 -5.53
CA HIS A 177 2.44 12.18 -5.36
C HIS A 177 3.31 13.05 -4.45
N ASP A 178 3.42 14.33 -4.77
CA ASP A 178 4.29 15.28 -4.08
C ASP A 178 3.81 15.51 -2.65
N GLY A 179 2.50 15.58 -2.40
CA GLY A 179 1.96 15.67 -1.04
C GLY A 179 2.24 14.45 -0.16
N ILE A 180 2.51 13.27 -0.75
CA ILE A 180 3.03 12.12 0.03
C ILE A 180 4.51 12.35 0.33
N VAL A 181 5.31 12.71 -0.68
CA VAL A 181 6.76 12.94 -0.52
C VAL A 181 7.05 14.00 0.54
N GLU A 182 6.28 15.09 0.54
CA GLU A 182 6.41 16.21 1.49
C GLU A 182 6.17 15.78 2.94
N HIS A 183 5.26 14.84 3.19
CA HIS A 183 4.86 14.46 4.56
C HIS A 183 5.41 13.10 5.01
N LEU A 184 5.96 12.28 4.10
CA LEU A 184 6.32 10.90 4.42
C LEU A 184 7.37 10.79 5.52
N VAL A 185 8.39 11.66 5.50
CA VAL A 185 9.46 11.69 6.51
C VAL A 185 8.91 12.09 7.87
N ASP A 186 8.13 13.17 7.93
CA ASP A 186 7.58 13.67 9.19
C ASP A 186 6.55 12.71 9.78
N ASN A 187 5.70 12.11 8.94
CA ASN A 187 4.76 11.07 9.35
C ASN A 187 5.49 9.84 9.89
N LEU A 188 6.58 9.40 9.24
CA LEU A 188 7.39 8.29 9.75
C LEU A 188 8.02 8.64 11.10
N ARG A 189 8.55 9.85 11.25
CA ARG A 189 9.14 10.32 12.51
C ARG A 189 8.12 10.35 13.65
N GLU A 190 6.90 10.81 13.37
CA GLU A 190 5.81 10.82 14.34
C GLU A 190 5.40 9.37 14.74
N LEU A 191 5.27 8.48 13.77
CA LEU A 191 4.92 7.07 13.99
C LEU A 191 6.03 6.28 14.71
N GLU A 192 7.30 6.60 14.44
CA GLU A 192 8.45 6.05 15.16
C GLU A 192 8.44 6.50 16.63
N ALA A 193 8.12 7.78 16.89
CA ALA A 193 8.00 8.32 18.24
C ALA A 193 6.85 7.68 19.04
N ASP A 194 5.76 7.31 18.38
CA ASP A 194 4.63 6.62 19.01
C ASP A 194 4.97 5.20 19.51
N LYS A 195 6.04 4.58 18.97
CA LYS A 195 6.47 3.20 19.30
C LYS A 195 5.35 2.16 19.14
N LEU A 196 4.50 2.34 18.12
CA LEU A 196 3.37 1.44 17.82
C LEU A 196 3.78 0.21 16.99
N PHE A 197 4.96 0.23 16.40
CA PHE A 197 5.44 -0.83 15.53
C PHE A 197 6.56 -1.61 16.21
N ASP A 198 6.45 -2.93 16.21
CA ASP A 198 7.48 -3.84 16.72
C ASP A 198 8.77 -3.76 15.89
N ARG A 199 8.63 -3.43 14.60
CA ARG A 199 9.74 -3.36 13.65
C ARG A 199 9.42 -2.38 12.52
N ILE A 200 10.40 -1.55 12.17
CA ILE A 200 10.35 -0.65 11.02
C ILE A 200 11.47 -1.05 10.05
N GLN A 201 11.11 -1.27 8.78
CA GLN A 201 12.05 -1.64 7.73
C GLN A 201 11.93 -0.68 6.54
N ILE A 202 13.07 -0.31 5.95
CA ILE A 202 13.12 0.50 4.73
C ILE A 202 13.82 -0.29 3.64
N TYR A 203 13.14 -0.45 2.51
CA TYR A 203 13.64 -1.16 1.34
C TYR A 203 13.87 -0.20 0.16
N GLN A 204 14.79 -0.59 -0.72
CA GLN A 204 14.97 0.01 -2.04
C GLN A 204 14.48 -0.93 -3.15
N ARG A 205 14.38 -0.42 -4.39
CA ARG A 205 13.80 -1.15 -5.54
C ARG A 205 14.57 -2.42 -5.91
N ASP A 206 15.87 -2.48 -5.63
CA ASP A 206 16.75 -3.62 -5.84
C ASP A 206 16.55 -4.76 -4.81
N ARG A 207 15.65 -4.55 -3.83
CA ARG A 207 15.33 -5.41 -2.67
C ARG A 207 16.31 -5.29 -1.50
N THR A 208 17.23 -4.34 -1.55
CA THR A 208 18.13 -4.07 -0.41
C THR A 208 17.31 -3.50 0.75
N CYS A 209 17.52 -4.04 1.95
CA CYS A 209 17.03 -3.47 3.20
C CYS A 209 18.08 -2.48 3.68
N VAL A 210 17.76 -1.17 3.61
CA VAL A 210 18.70 -0.10 3.96
C VAL A 210 18.56 0.36 5.41
N TYR A 211 17.48 -0.05 6.07
CA TYR A 211 17.27 0.14 7.49
C TYR A 211 16.35 -0.94 8.04
N ASP A 212 16.67 -1.42 9.24
CA ASP A 212 15.89 -2.34 10.02
C ASP A 212 16.02 -2.02 11.52
N SER A 213 14.94 -1.57 12.15
CA SER A 213 14.96 -1.14 13.56
C SER A 213 15.31 -2.24 14.55
N GLU A 214 15.32 -3.52 14.14
CA GLU A 214 15.76 -4.63 14.99
C GLU A 214 17.29 -4.72 15.08
N THR A 215 18.02 -4.31 14.05
CA THR A 215 19.48 -4.46 13.95
C THR A 215 20.23 -3.14 13.87
N ASP A 216 19.60 -2.12 13.31
CA ASP A 216 20.19 -0.81 13.08
C ASP A 216 19.85 0.15 14.22
N MET A 217 20.77 1.08 14.48
CA MET A 217 20.59 2.15 15.45
C MET A 217 20.28 3.46 14.73
N GLY A 218 19.53 4.35 15.38
CA GLY A 218 19.16 5.64 14.83
C GLY A 218 17.73 5.67 14.27
N SER A 219 17.34 6.81 13.71
CA SER A 219 15.96 7.05 13.25
C SER A 219 15.73 6.51 11.84
N ALA A 220 14.65 5.74 11.68
CA ALA A 220 14.14 5.33 10.38
C ALA A 220 13.80 6.56 9.50
N ALA A 221 13.28 7.62 10.12
CA ALA A 221 12.93 8.85 9.41
C ALA A 221 14.16 9.54 8.80
N ASP A 222 15.28 9.57 9.51
CA ASP A 222 16.51 10.16 9.01
C ASP A 222 17.09 9.35 7.84
N VAL A 223 17.08 8.01 7.93
CA VAL A 223 17.49 7.15 6.80
C VAL A 223 16.56 7.32 5.59
N LEU A 224 15.25 7.44 5.82
CA LEU A 224 14.30 7.72 4.76
C LEU A 224 14.59 9.08 4.11
N GLN A 225 14.86 10.11 4.90
CA GLN A 225 15.18 11.46 4.42
C GLN A 225 16.42 11.44 3.51
N ASP A 226 17.47 10.73 3.91
CA ASP A 226 18.69 10.57 3.12
C ASP A 226 18.42 9.77 1.82
N CYS A 227 17.58 8.73 1.87
CA CYS A 227 17.20 8.00 0.67
C CYS A 227 16.45 8.90 -0.34
N LEU A 228 15.49 9.70 0.14
CA LEU A 228 14.66 10.54 -0.74
C LEU A 228 15.43 11.76 -1.28
N PHE A 229 16.22 12.43 -0.43
CA PHE A 229 16.77 13.77 -0.71
C PHE A 229 18.30 13.84 -0.67
N GLY A 230 18.97 12.76 -0.26
CA GLY A 230 20.42 12.66 -0.28
C GLY A 230 20.98 12.48 -1.69
N LYS A 231 22.28 12.14 -1.76
CA LYS A 231 22.98 11.93 -3.04
C LYS A 231 22.34 10.79 -3.84
N TRP A 232 22.43 10.90 -5.16
CA TRP A 232 22.05 9.85 -6.08
C TRP A 232 23.14 8.78 -6.12
N SER A 233 22.72 7.52 -6.14
CA SER A 233 23.56 6.39 -6.44
C SER A 233 23.70 6.20 -7.95
N LYS A 234 24.75 5.49 -8.38
CA LYS A 234 24.92 5.12 -9.79
C LYS A 234 23.73 4.34 -10.34
N VAL A 235 23.14 3.46 -9.52
CA VAL A 235 21.95 2.67 -9.89
C VAL A 235 20.77 3.60 -10.15
N GLU A 236 20.50 4.58 -9.29
CA GLU A 236 19.42 5.54 -9.50
C GLU A 236 19.63 6.41 -10.75
N GLU A 237 20.87 6.83 -11.02
CA GLU A 237 21.22 7.56 -12.23
C GLU A 237 21.02 6.72 -13.50
N GLU A 238 21.37 5.44 -13.46
CA GLU A 238 21.15 4.50 -14.57
C GLU A 238 19.65 4.25 -14.80
N MET A 239 18.88 4.02 -13.74
CA MET A 239 17.42 3.87 -13.83
C MET A 239 16.75 5.10 -14.46
N LEU A 240 17.25 6.31 -14.18
CA LEU A 240 16.72 7.53 -14.78
C LEU A 240 17.07 7.64 -16.27
N LYS A 241 18.21 7.09 -16.70
CA LYS A 241 18.62 7.08 -18.11
C LYS A 241 17.84 6.05 -18.93
N GLU A 242 17.63 4.85 -18.38
CA GLU A 242 16.87 3.79 -19.06
C GLU A 242 15.38 4.13 -19.22
N ALA A 243 14.85 5.00 -18.35
CA ALA A 243 13.46 5.41 -18.36
C ALA A 243 13.17 6.62 -19.27
N LYS A 244 14.19 7.20 -19.93
CA LYS A 244 14.08 8.28 -20.92
C LYS A 244 14.18 7.73 -22.34
#